data_AF-A0A6I5R3A0-F1
#
_entry.id   AF-A0A6I5R3A0-F1
#
_cell.length_a   1.000
_cell.length_b   1.000
_cell.length_c   1.000
_cell.angle_alpha   90.00
_cell.angle_beta   90.00
_cell.angle_gamma   90.00
#
_symmetry.space_group_name_H-M   'P 1'
#
loop_
_entity.id
_entity.type
_entity.pdbx_description
1 polymer ?
#
loop_
_entity_poly.entity_id
_entity_poly.type
_entity_poly.pdbx_seq_one_letter_code
_entity_poly.pdbx_strand_id
1 'polypeptide(L)' 'MIQTWFTQNRQVIGKASRSLSSAIRDQHPELTWSKIIGMRNILTHNYFGIDLDVVCLAVEQELPSLKREIAAILQSL' A
#
# COMPACT_ATOMS: atom_id res chain seq x y z
N MET A 1 19.84 3.01 2.37
CA MET A 1 19.10 4.30 2.45
C MET A 1 17.70 4.23 1.83
N ILE A 2 17.51 3.77 0.57
CA ILE A 2 16.17 3.65 -0.05
C ILE A 2 15.30 2.55 0.59
N GLN A 3 15.90 1.40 0.93
CA GLN A 3 15.20 0.26 1.54
C GLN A 3 14.48 0.61 2.86
N THR A 4 15.18 1.32 3.75
CA THR A 4 14.62 1.74 5.05
C THR A 4 13.48 2.74 4.88
N TRP A 5 13.64 3.71 3.97
CA TRP A 5 12.60 4.69 3.70
C TRP A 5 11.33 4.04 3.15
N PHE A 6 11.48 3.11 2.20
CA PHE A 6 10.35 2.38 1.62
C PHE A 6 9.63 1.52 2.66
N THR A 7 10.39 0.84 3.51
CA THR A 7 9.84 -0.02 4.58
C THR A 7 8.99 0.79 5.56
N GLN A 8 9.46 1.98 5.98
CA GLN A 8 8.75 2.84 6.92
C GLN A 8 7.46 3.42 6.31
N ASN A 9 7.53 3.94 5.07
CA ASN A 9 6.36 4.52 4.40
C ASN A 9 5.24 3.49 4.19
N ARG A 10 5.56 2.24 3.87
CA ARG A 10 4.56 1.18 3.74
C ARG A 10 3.87 0.82 5.05
N GLN A 11 4.59 0.87 6.17
CA GLN A 11 3.98 0.65 7.48
C GLN A 11 2.97 1.76 7.80
N VAL A 12 3.28 3.01 7.45
CA VAL A 12 2.36 4.14 7.65
C VAL A 12 1.09 3.94 6.83
N ILE A 13 1.22 3.63 5.52
CA ILE A 13 0.08 3.41 4.63
C ILE A 13 -0.79 2.24 5.14
N GLY A 14 -0.19 1.08 5.43
CA GLY A 14 -0.94 -0.08 5.90
C GLY A 14 -1.63 0.14 7.24
N LYS A 15 -1.02 0.89 8.16
CA LYS A 15 -1.65 1.28 9.44
C LYS A 15 -2.81 2.24 9.22
N ALA A 16 -2.62 3.28 8.40
CA ALA A 16 -3.68 4.24 8.08
C ALA A 16 -4.90 3.56 7.46
N SER A 17 -4.68 2.66 6.49
CA SER A 17 -5.77 1.91 5.85
C SER A 17 -6.48 0.94 6.81
N ARG A 18 -5.77 0.38 7.80
CA ARG A 18 -6.38 -0.47 8.84
C ARG A 18 -7.25 0.34 9.81
N SER A 19 -6.91 1.60 10.04
CA SER A 19 -7.66 2.51 10.92
C SER A 19 -8.92 3.08 10.27
N LEU A 20 -9.12 2.90 8.96
CA LEU A 20 -10.36 3.31 8.30
C LEU A 20 -11.54 2.47 8.79
N SER A 21 -12.70 3.12 8.92
CA SER A 21 -13.95 2.44 9.30
C SER A 21 -14.32 1.36 8.26
N SER A 22 -15.12 0.37 8.66
CA SER A 22 -15.66 -0.60 7.69
C SER A 22 -16.53 0.10 6.65
N ALA A 23 -17.34 1.09 7.04
CA ALA A 23 -18.19 1.85 6.12
C ALA A 23 -17.45 2.46 4.92
N ILE A 24 -16.28 3.08 5.13
CA ILE A 24 -15.47 3.62 4.02
C ILE A 24 -14.90 2.49 3.16
N ARG A 25 -14.50 1.38 3.78
CA ARG A 25 -13.94 0.24 3.05
C ARG A 25 -15.00 -0.49 2.22
N ASP A 26 -16.22 -0.59 2.73
CA ASP A 26 -17.36 -1.22 2.08
C ASP A 26 -17.93 -0.35 0.96
N GLN A 27 -17.81 0.97 1.05
CA GLN A 27 -18.18 1.92 -0.01
C GLN A 27 -17.20 1.92 -1.19
N HIS A 28 -15.97 1.45 -0.97
CA HIS A 28 -14.92 1.43 -1.97
C HIS A 28 -14.35 0.00 -2.18
N PRO A 29 -15.16 -0.96 -2.65
CA PRO A 29 -14.74 -2.35 -2.87
C PRO A 29 -13.78 -2.52 -4.05
N GLU A 30 -13.67 -1.51 -4.93
CA GLU A 30 -12.67 -1.43 -6.00
C GLU A 30 -11.24 -1.50 -5.45
N LEU A 31 -11.06 -1.05 -4.21
CA LEU A 31 -9.81 -1.18 -3.48
C LEU A 31 -9.73 -2.53 -2.78
N THR A 32 -8.68 -3.29 -3.10
CA THR A 32 -8.36 -4.49 -2.32
C THR A 32 -7.71 -4.09 -0.98
N TRP A 33 -8.51 -3.64 -0.02
CA TRP A 33 -8.05 -3.14 1.29
C TRP A 33 -7.13 -4.11 2.03
N SER A 34 -7.36 -5.42 1.89
CA SER A 34 -6.51 -6.47 2.47
C SER A 34 -5.08 -6.43 1.91
N LYS A 35 -4.91 -6.14 0.61
CA LYS A 35 -3.59 -5.95 -0.01
C LYS A 35 -2.90 -4.68 0.50
N ILE A 36 -3.65 -3.58 0.65
CA ILE A 36 -3.12 -2.29 1.13
C ILE A 36 -2.68 -2.41 2.60
N ILE A 37 -3.52 -3.01 3.46
CA ILE A 37 -3.18 -3.32 4.86
C ILE A 37 -2.03 -4.35 4.94
N GLY A 38 -1.97 -5.25 3.96
CA GLY A 38 -0.94 -6.26 3.79
C GLY A 38 0.35 -5.75 3.14
N MET A 39 0.46 -4.45 2.81
CA MET A 39 1.63 -3.90 2.11
C MET A 39 2.95 -4.17 2.84
N ARG A 40 2.94 -4.44 4.14
CA ARG A 40 4.11 -4.86 4.90
C ARG A 40 4.75 -6.17 4.42
N ASN A 41 4.04 -7.00 3.64
CA ASN A 41 4.46 -8.36 3.31
C ASN A 41 5.26 -8.51 1.99
N ILE A 42 5.35 -7.46 1.15
CA ILE A 42 6.09 -7.54 -0.13
C ILE A 42 7.60 -7.74 0.10
N LEU A 43 8.12 -7.25 1.24
CA LEU A 43 9.54 -7.39 1.59
C LEU A 43 9.84 -8.68 2.39
N THR A 44 8.81 -9.34 2.92
CA THR A 44 9.00 -10.53 3.78
C THR A 44 8.99 -11.83 2.99
N HIS A 45 8.70 -11.80 1.69
CA HIS A 45 8.63 -13.00 0.84
C HIS A 45 9.96 -13.44 0.20
N ASN A 46 11.10 -13.03 0.78
CA ASN A 46 12.33 -13.83 0.77
C ASN A 46 13.38 -13.19 1.69
N TYR A 47 13.52 -13.73 2.90
CA TYR A 47 14.65 -13.46 3.79
C TYR A 47 16.02 -13.85 3.20
N PHE A 48 16.06 -14.37 1.96
CA PHE A 48 17.28 -14.70 1.20
C PHE A 48 17.62 -13.73 0.06
N GLY A 49 16.84 -12.66 -0.13
CA GLY A 49 17.12 -11.67 -1.17
C GLY A 49 15.86 -10.90 -1.48
N ILE A 50 15.78 -9.66 -0.99
CA ILE A 50 14.77 -8.72 -1.46
C ILE A 50 15.12 -8.44 -2.92
N ASP A 51 14.27 -8.89 -3.84
CA ASP A 51 14.36 -8.50 -5.23
C ASP A 51 14.00 -7.02 -5.34
N LEU A 52 15.04 -6.20 -5.49
CA LEU A 52 14.93 -4.76 -5.58
C LEU A 52 14.12 -4.33 -6.80
N ASP A 53 14.13 -5.11 -7.86
CA ASP A 53 13.41 -4.81 -9.10
C ASP A 53 11.91 -5.03 -8.89
N VAL A 54 11.52 -6.10 -8.19
CA VAL A 54 10.11 -6.31 -7.78
C VAL A 54 9.64 -5.20 -6.85
N VAL A 55 10.49 -4.77 -5.93
CA VAL A 55 10.19 -3.65 -5.03
C VAL A 55 10.03 -2.34 -5.79
N CYS A 56 10.96 -2.02 -6.70
CA CYS A 56 10.90 -0.83 -7.54
C CYS A 56 9.68 -0.84 -8.45
N LEU A 57 9.36 -1.96 -9.10
CA LEU A 57 8.14 -2.11 -9.89
C LEU A 57 6.88 -1.85 -9.07
N ALA A 58 6.81 -2.41 -7.85
CA ALA A 58 5.68 -2.15 -6.96
C ALA A 58 5.62 -0.68 -6.51
N VAL A 59 6.76 0.00 -6.31
CA VAL A 59 6.80 1.45 -6.04
C VAL A 59 6.26 2.24 -7.21
N GLU A 60 6.75 1.95 -8.42
CA GLU A 60 6.50 2.75 -9.60
C GLU A 60 5.09 2.53 -10.18
N GLN A 61 4.52 1.34 -10.01
CA GLN A 61 3.21 1.00 -10.60
C GLN A 61 2.08 1.08 -9.57
N GLU A 62 2.26 0.48 -8.39
CA GLU A 62 1.16 0.32 -7.43
C GLU A 62 0.92 1.62 -6.62
N LEU A 63 1.98 2.34 -6.23
CA LEU A 63 1.81 3.56 -5.42
C LEU A 63 1.10 4.69 -6.20
N PRO A 64 1.40 4.98 -7.48
CA PRO A 64 0.66 5.97 -8.23
C PRO A 64 -0.80 5.59 -8.47
N SER A 65 -1.11 4.30 -8.66
CA SER A 65 -2.50 3.84 -8.75
C SER A 65 -3.24 4.08 -7.43
N LEU A 66 -2.65 3.62 -6.33
CA LEU A 66 -3.22 3.79 -4.99
C LEU A 66 -3.43 5.28 -4.66
N LYS A 67 -2.49 6.16 -5.02
CA LYS A 67 -2.63 7.60 -4.84
C LYS A 67 -3.83 8.17 -5.60
N ARG A 68 -4.04 7.73 -6.85
CA ARG A 68 -5.18 8.18 -7.67
C ARG A 68 -6.50 7.71 -7.08
N GLU A 69 -6.57 6.45 -6.65
CA GLU A 69 -7.77 5.88 -6.05
C GLU A 69 -8.11 6.58 -4.72
N ILE A 70 -7.14 6.80 -3.84
CA ILE A 70 -7.35 7.57 -2.60
C ILE A 70 -7.77 9.01 -2.91
N ALA A 71 -7.18 9.65 -3.91
CA ALA A 71 -7.57 11.01 -4.31
C ALA A 71 -9.02 11.07 -4.83
N ALA A 72 -9.47 10.04 -5.55
CA ALA A 72 -10.86 9.93 -5.97
C ALA A 72 -11.80 9.77 -4.78
N ILE A 73 -11.44 8.92 -3.80
CA ILE A 73 -12.20 8.76 -2.55
C ILE A 73 -12.33 10.09 -1.80
N LEU A 74 -11.25 10.86 -1.70
CA LEU A 74 -11.25 12.19 -1.06
C LEU A 74 -12.11 13.22 -1.80
N GLN A 75 -12.35 13.04 -3.10
CA GLN A 75 -13.25 13.91 -3.87
C GLN A 75 -14.72 13.49 -3.76
N SER A 76 -15.00 12.23 -3.39
CA SER A 76 -16.35 11.70 -3.20
C SER A 76 -16.85 11.76 -1.75
N LEU A 77 -15.98 12.17 -0.81
CA LEU A 77 -16.28 12.47 0.60
C LEU A 77 -16.81 13.89 0.76
#